data_AF-A0A2I0XDL9-F1
#
_entry.id   AF-A0A2I0XDL9-F1
#
_cell.length_a   1.000
_cell.length_b   1.000
_cell.length_c   1.000
_cell.angle_alpha   90.00
_cell.angle_beta   90.00
_cell.angle_gamma   90.00
#
_symmetry.space_group_name_H-M   'P 1'
#
loop_
_entity.id
_entity.type
_entity.pdbx_description
1 polymer ?
#
loop_
_entity_poly.entity_id
_entity_poly.type
_entity_poly.pdbx_seq_one_letter_code
_entity_poly.pdbx_strand_id
1 'polypeptide(L)'
;MLSIKTEYNIPRECFNDVIGLMKETNPAGNLIPSDLYRTKKLVSKLGLTATKIDCCINGCMLYYKDDAAEVTCHICNAPRFKQNSGKQRRPKKDVPYSRLFYLPIIPRLSDSYASMSSAGHMRWHKEKIKKMMFFLIHQMLKHENILIECILHFLLNPAT
;
A
#
# COMPACT_ATOMS: atom_id res chain seq x y z
N MET A 1 -11.66 -10.64 -12.32
CA MET A 1 -12.75 -11.61 -12.06
C MET A 1 -13.63 -11.25 -10.87
N LEU A 2 -13.09 -11.05 -9.65
CA LEU A 2 -13.91 -10.64 -8.49
C LEU A 2 -14.54 -9.24 -8.64
N SER A 3 -13.88 -8.30 -9.33
CA SER A 3 -14.43 -6.97 -9.61
C SER A 3 -15.71 -7.06 -10.45
N ILE A 4 -15.66 -7.77 -11.57
CA ILE A 4 -16.81 -8.04 -12.45
C ILE A 4 -17.97 -8.68 -11.67
N LYS A 5 -17.69 -9.68 -10.83
CA LYS A 5 -18.72 -10.27 -9.96
C LYS A 5 -19.43 -9.22 -9.11
N THR A 6 -18.66 -8.28 -8.56
CA THR A 6 -19.17 -7.25 -7.64
C THR A 6 -19.91 -6.15 -8.39
N GLU A 7 -19.36 -5.68 -9.51
CA GLU A 7 -19.94 -4.64 -10.38
C GLU A 7 -21.30 -5.06 -10.93
N TYR A 8 -21.43 -6.31 -11.38
CA TYR A 8 -22.65 -6.82 -11.99
C TYR A 8 -23.50 -7.65 -11.03
N ASN A 9 -23.16 -7.67 -9.74
CA ASN A 9 -23.85 -8.45 -8.70
C ASN A 9 -24.11 -9.92 -9.11
N ILE A 10 -23.14 -10.55 -9.78
CA ILE A 10 -23.27 -11.90 -10.32
C ILE A 10 -23.54 -12.88 -9.15
N PRO A 11 -24.52 -13.80 -9.25
CA PRO A 11 -24.76 -14.84 -8.26
C PRO A 11 -23.53 -15.72 -7.99
N ARG A 12 -23.51 -16.46 -6.88
CA ARG A 12 -22.34 -17.31 -6.55
C ARG A 12 -22.21 -18.47 -7.53
N GLU A 13 -23.35 -19.07 -7.86
CA GLU A 13 -23.51 -20.24 -8.72
C GLU A 13 -23.01 -19.91 -10.12
N CYS A 14 -23.57 -18.86 -10.74
CA CYS A 14 -23.11 -18.36 -12.04
C CYS A 14 -21.61 -18.04 -12.06
N PHE A 15 -21.06 -17.44 -11.01
CA PHE A 15 -19.62 -17.17 -10.94
C PHE A 15 -18.77 -18.45 -10.88
N ASN A 16 -19.25 -19.47 -10.15
CA ASN A 16 -18.57 -20.76 -10.08
C ASN A 16 -18.63 -21.48 -11.43
N ASP A 17 -19.75 -21.43 -12.14
CA ASP A 17 -19.90 -22.04 -13.46
C ASP A 17 -18.95 -21.39 -14.48
N VAL A 18 -18.86 -20.06 -14.49
CA VAL A 18 -17.94 -19.32 -15.36
C VAL A 18 -16.48 -19.67 -15.05
N ILE A 19 -16.12 -19.79 -13.77
CA ILE A 19 -14.78 -20.23 -13.36
C ILE A 19 -14.51 -21.67 -13.78
N GLY A 20 -15.49 -22.56 -13.64
CA GLY A 20 -15.41 -23.96 -14.07
C GLY A 20 -15.09 -24.03 -15.55
N LEU A 21 -15.86 -23.30 -16.37
CA LEU A 21 -15.63 -23.22 -17.80
C LEU A 21 -14.23 -22.69 -18.13
N MET A 22 -13.78 -21.59 -17.52
CA MET A 22 -12.44 -21.05 -17.75
C MET A 22 -11.32 -22.04 -17.40
N LYS A 23 -11.54 -22.88 -16.40
CA LYS A 23 -10.59 -23.91 -15.99
C LYS A 23 -10.53 -25.06 -17.00
N GLU A 24 -11.68 -25.45 -17.56
CA GLU A 24 -11.80 -26.51 -18.57
C GLU A 24 -11.27 -26.08 -19.94
N THR A 25 -11.47 -24.82 -20.33
CA THR A 25 -10.96 -24.29 -21.61
C THR A 25 -9.45 -24.08 -21.61
N ASN A 26 -8.82 -24.05 -20.44
CA ASN A 26 -7.38 -23.86 -20.31
C ASN A 26 -6.62 -25.20 -20.29
N PRO A 27 -5.33 -25.21 -20.66
CA PRO A 27 -4.50 -26.42 -20.63
C PRO A 27 -4.52 -27.13 -19.27
N ALA A 28 -4.33 -28.44 -19.31
CA ALA A 28 -4.24 -29.27 -18.11
C ALA A 28 -3.12 -28.77 -17.17
N GLY A 29 -3.40 -28.73 -15.87
CA GLY A 29 -2.46 -28.22 -14.86
C GLY A 29 -2.50 -26.71 -14.62
N ASN A 30 -3.50 -25.99 -15.15
CA ASN A 30 -3.64 -24.56 -14.89
C ASN A 30 -3.93 -24.22 -13.40
N LEU A 31 -3.52 -23.03 -12.98
CA LEU A 31 -3.65 -22.53 -11.60
C LEU A 31 -4.97 -21.77 -11.35
N ILE A 32 -5.96 -21.91 -12.24
CA ILE A 32 -7.25 -21.22 -12.07
C ILE A 32 -7.98 -21.83 -10.86
N PRO A 33 -8.47 -21.01 -9.91
CA PRO A 33 -9.27 -21.48 -8.79
C PRO A 33 -10.52 -22.23 -9.27
N SER A 34 -11.10 -23.13 -8.47
CA SER A 34 -12.32 -23.86 -8.89
C SER A 34 -13.63 -23.17 -8.56
N ASP A 35 -13.61 -22.15 -7.69
CA ASP A 35 -14.82 -21.53 -7.17
C ASP A 35 -14.53 -20.14 -6.57
N LEU A 36 -15.59 -19.44 -6.18
CA LEU A 36 -15.54 -18.15 -5.51
C LEU A 36 -14.72 -18.15 -4.22
N TYR A 37 -14.82 -19.21 -3.42
CA TYR A 37 -14.14 -19.27 -2.13
C TYR A 37 -12.63 -19.40 -2.33
N ARG A 38 -12.18 -20.32 -3.18
CA ARG A 38 -10.76 -20.48 -3.55
C ARG A 38 -10.21 -19.24 -4.23
N THR A 39 -11.01 -18.58 -5.08
CA THR A 39 -10.65 -17.29 -5.68
C THR A 39 -10.42 -16.22 -4.61
N LYS A 40 -11.37 -16.06 -3.68
CA LYS A 40 -11.23 -15.11 -2.56
C LYS A 40 -10.03 -15.45 -1.67
N LYS A 41 -9.79 -16.73 -1.40
CA LYS A 41 -8.65 -17.21 -0.61
C LYS A 41 -7.32 -16.89 -1.31
N LEU A 42 -7.24 -17.08 -2.63
CA LEU A 42 -6.06 -16.72 -3.42
C LEU A 42 -5.80 -15.22 -3.37
N VAL A 43 -6.82 -14.39 -3.59
CA VAL A 43 -6.71 -12.93 -3.49
C VAL A 43 -6.29 -12.48 -2.08
N SER A 44 -6.75 -13.18 -1.04
CA SER A 44 -6.31 -12.95 0.34
C SER A 44 -4.84 -13.28 0.56
N LYS A 45 -4.31 -14.32 -0.07
CA LYS A 45 -2.88 -14.67 0.01
C LYS A 45 -2.00 -13.65 -0.71
N LEU A 46 -2.52 -12.99 -1.75
CA LEU A 46 -1.81 -11.96 -2.51
C LEU A 46 -1.78 -10.59 -1.81
N GLY A 47 -2.20 -10.48 -0.54
CA GLY A 47 -2.18 -9.21 0.19
C GLY A 47 -3.12 -8.13 -0.36
N LEU A 48 -4.03 -8.51 -1.26
CA LEU A 48 -5.02 -7.60 -1.88
C LEU A 48 -6.26 -7.39 -0.98
N THR A 49 -6.20 -7.83 0.27
CA THR A 49 -7.26 -7.63 1.25
C THR A 49 -7.25 -6.20 1.79
N ALA A 50 -8.39 -5.52 1.63
CA ALA A 50 -8.60 -4.22 2.26
C ALA A 50 -8.98 -4.42 3.73
N THR A 51 -8.25 -3.76 4.61
CA THR A 51 -8.59 -3.60 6.03
C THR A 51 -9.67 -2.52 6.15
N LYS A 52 -10.68 -2.76 6.97
CA LYS A 52 -11.75 -1.82 7.22
C LYS A 52 -11.45 -1.08 8.52
N ILE A 53 -11.31 0.24 8.45
CA ILE A 53 -11.09 1.11 9.62
C ILE A 53 -12.31 2.00 9.74
N ASP A 54 -12.92 2.03 10.92
CA ASP A 54 -14.07 2.90 11.15
C ASP A 54 -13.60 4.36 11.31
N CYS A 55 -14.41 5.30 10.84
CA CYS A 55 -14.07 6.72 10.86
C CYS A 55 -15.17 7.54 11.53
N CYS A 56 -14.79 8.68 12.09
CA CYS A 56 -15.76 9.70 12.46
C CYS A 56 -16.59 10.11 11.24
N ILE A 57 -17.89 10.36 11.43
CA ILE A 57 -18.80 10.82 10.37
C ILE A 57 -18.31 12.12 9.70
N ASN A 58 -17.70 13.01 10.49
CA ASN A 58 -17.13 14.27 10.03
C ASN A 58 -15.68 14.15 9.54
N GLY A 59 -15.12 12.94 9.49
CA GLY A 59 -13.75 12.69 9.04
C GLY A 59 -12.65 13.17 10.00
N CYS A 60 -12.99 13.58 11.22
CA CYS A 60 -12.01 14.17 12.16
C CYS A 60 -10.94 13.18 12.63
N MET A 61 -11.30 11.91 12.83
CA MET A 61 -10.39 10.88 13.33
C MET A 61 -10.77 9.48 12.82
N LEU A 62 -9.81 8.57 12.93
CA LEU A 62 -9.96 7.13 12.67
C LEU A 62 -10.03 6.38 14.00
N TYR A 63 -10.94 5.43 14.12
CA TYR A 63 -11.00 4.53 15.28
C TYR A 63 -10.01 3.39 15.07
N TYR A 64 -8.72 3.65 15.33
CA TYR A 64 -7.61 2.75 15.03
C TYR A 64 -6.57 2.71 16.16
N LYS A 65 -5.99 1.52 16.39
CA LYS A 65 -5.04 1.26 17.50
C LYS A 65 -5.59 1.68 18.85
N ASP A 66 -5.03 2.73 19.45
CA ASP A 66 -5.35 3.19 20.80
C ASP A 66 -6.80 3.69 20.87
N ASP A 67 -7.29 4.30 19.78
CA ASP A 67 -8.66 4.80 19.66
C ASP A 67 -9.66 3.73 19.20
N ALA A 68 -9.25 2.45 19.09
CA ALA A 68 -10.10 1.41 18.50
C ALA A 68 -11.32 1.05 19.37
N ALA A 69 -11.23 1.24 20.69
CA ALA A 69 -12.31 0.98 21.64
C ALA A 69 -13.28 2.17 21.77
N GLU A 70 -12.93 3.32 21.22
CA GLU A 70 -13.69 4.55 21.39
C GLU A 70 -15.02 4.51 20.64
N VAL A 71 -16.04 5.06 21.28
CA VAL A 71 -17.43 5.10 20.79
C VAL A 71 -17.87 6.49 20.36
N THR A 72 -17.06 7.51 20.69
CA THR A 72 -17.30 8.92 20.38
C THR A 72 -16.01 9.57 19.89
N CYS A 73 -16.14 10.52 18.96
CA CYS A 73 -14.99 11.25 18.44
C CYS A 73 -14.47 12.26 19.46
N HIS A 74 -13.18 12.24 19.81
CA HIS A 74 -12.58 13.20 20.75
C HIS A 74 -12.53 14.66 20.25
N ILE A 75 -12.72 14.88 18.94
CA ILE A 75 -12.61 16.21 18.32
C ILE A 75 -13.98 16.88 18.20
N CYS A 76 -15.00 16.16 17.70
CA CYS A 76 -16.33 16.73 17.44
C CYS A 76 -17.45 16.10 18.26
N ASN A 77 -17.14 15.17 19.18
CA ASN A 77 -18.08 14.44 20.03
C ASN A 77 -19.17 13.65 19.26
N ALA A 78 -18.99 13.48 17.94
CA ALA A 78 -19.92 12.72 17.13
C ALA A 78 -19.88 11.22 17.50
N PRO A 79 -21.03 10.53 17.50
CA PRO A 79 -21.09 9.09 17.78
C PRO A 79 -20.44 8.28 16.65
N ARG A 80 -19.77 7.19 17.03
CA ARG A 80 -19.21 6.22 16.08
C ARG A 80 -20.28 5.41 15.38
N PHE A 81 -21.29 4.95 16.12
CA PHE A 81 -22.30 4.00 15.66
C PHE A 81 -23.66 4.66 15.42
N LYS A 82 -24.37 4.18 14.40
CA LYS A 82 -25.75 4.58 14.10
C LYS A 82 -26.67 4.15 15.23
N GLN A 83 -27.60 5.02 15.62
CA GLN A 83 -28.59 4.69 16.62
C GLN A 83 -29.49 3.53 16.14
N ASN A 84 -29.67 2.53 17.00
CA ASN A 84 -30.53 1.39 16.73
C ASN A 84 -31.99 1.78 16.98
N SER A 85 -32.67 2.31 15.96
CA SER A 85 -34.11 2.54 15.99
C SER A 85 -34.88 1.23 15.76
N GLY A 86 -35.17 0.48 16.82
CA GLY A 86 -36.13 -0.62 16.72
C GLY A 86 -36.17 -1.58 17.90
N LYS A 87 -37.38 -1.80 18.43
CA LYS A 87 -37.71 -2.95 19.30
C LYS A 87 -37.62 -4.23 18.47
N GLN A 88 -36.47 -4.88 18.42
CA GLN A 88 -36.32 -6.21 17.81
C GLN A 88 -35.86 -7.24 18.82
N ARG A 89 -36.34 -8.47 18.66
CA ARG A 89 -36.09 -9.62 19.55
C ARG A 89 -34.64 -10.13 19.55
N ARG A 90 -33.76 -9.56 18.71
CA ARG A 90 -32.35 -9.98 18.59
C ARG A 90 -31.42 -8.78 18.76
N PRO A 91 -30.29 -8.92 19.47
CA PRO A 91 -29.29 -7.86 19.59
C PRO A 91 -28.75 -7.53 18.19
N LYS A 92 -28.87 -6.26 17.80
CA LYS A 92 -28.40 -5.76 16.51
C LYS A 92 -26.90 -5.46 16.62
N LYS A 93 -26.12 -5.87 15.62
CA LYS A 93 -24.70 -5.54 15.55
C LYS A 93 -24.53 -4.04 15.33
N ASP A 94 -23.64 -3.41 16.08
CA ASP A 94 -23.35 -1.99 15.93
C ASP A 94 -22.80 -1.69 14.54
N VAL A 95 -23.40 -0.69 13.89
CA VAL A 95 -23.06 -0.26 12.54
C VAL A 95 -22.43 1.13 12.61
N PRO A 96 -21.14 1.28 12.26
CA PRO A 96 -20.51 2.59 12.27
C PRO A 96 -21.10 3.51 11.21
N TYR A 97 -21.02 4.82 11.43
CA TYR A 97 -21.48 5.82 10.46
C TYR A 97 -20.64 5.82 9.19
N SER A 98 -19.32 5.78 9.34
CA SER A 98 -18.35 5.86 8.23
C SER A 98 -17.23 4.85 8.39
N ARG A 99 -16.63 4.46 7.25
CA ARG A 99 -15.55 3.48 7.19
C ARG A 99 -14.63 3.75 6.01
N LEU A 100 -13.33 3.73 6.29
CA LEU A 100 -12.26 3.77 5.31
C LEU A 100 -11.79 2.35 4.98
N PHE A 101 -11.50 2.11 3.70
CA PHE A 101 -10.83 0.90 3.24
C PHE A 101 -9.33 1.19 3.14
N TYR A 102 -8.56 0.62 4.05
CA TYR A 102 -7.11 0.74 4.10
C TYR A 102 -6.44 -0.49 3.47
N LEU A 103 -5.51 -0.25 2.55
CA LEU A 103 -4.70 -1.28 1.93
C LEU A 103 -3.33 -1.27 2.64
N PRO A 104 -2.95 -2.32 3.39
CA PRO A 104 -1.69 -2.33 4.14
C PRO A 104 -0.49 -2.06 3.24
N ILE A 105 0.28 -1.02 3.57
CA ILE A 105 1.38 -0.53 2.73
C ILE A 105 2.56 -1.50 2.78
N ILE A 106 2.93 -1.99 3.97
CA ILE A 106 4.11 -2.84 4.18
C ILE A 106 4.13 -4.09 3.28
N PRO A 107 3.10 -4.96 3.26
CA PRO A 107 3.12 -6.14 2.39
C PRO A 107 3.18 -5.78 0.91
N ARG A 108 2.54 -4.68 0.50
CA ARG A 108 2.57 -4.20 -0.88
C ARG A 108 3.94 -3.72 -1.30
N LEU A 109 4.64 -3.02 -0.42
CA LEU A 109 6.02 -2.63 -0.66
C LEU A 109 6.91 -3.87 -0.76
N SER A 110 6.77 -4.83 0.16
CA SER A 110 7.51 -6.10 0.13
C SER A 110 7.36 -6.81 -1.22
N ASP A 111 6.13 -6.96 -1.71
CA ASP A 111 5.86 -7.58 -3.03
C ASP A 111 6.48 -6.77 -4.18
N SER A 112 6.42 -5.44 -4.10
CA SER A 112 7.01 -4.55 -5.10
C SER A 112 8.55 -4.64 -5.14
N TYR A 113 9.19 -4.90 -4.00
CA TYR A 113 10.63 -5.18 -3.92
C TYR A 113 11.00 -6.60 -4.38
N ALA A 114 10.09 -7.57 -4.25
CA ALA A 114 10.31 -8.96 -4.68
C ALA A 114 10.22 -9.12 -6.21
N SER A 115 9.40 -8.31 -6.89
CA SER A 115 9.26 -8.37 -8.35
C SER A 115 10.46 -7.76 -9.08
N MET A 116 11.09 -8.55 -9.96
CA MET A 116 12.26 -8.10 -10.74
C MET A 116 11.98 -6.87 -11.61
N SER A 117 10.77 -6.73 -12.15
CA SER A 117 10.40 -5.61 -13.02
C SER A 117 10.28 -4.29 -12.25
N SER A 118 9.83 -4.31 -11.00
CA SER A 118 9.63 -3.11 -10.17
C SER A 118 10.81 -2.84 -9.22
N ALA A 119 11.56 -3.86 -8.82
CA ALA A 119 12.64 -3.75 -7.84
C ALA A 119 13.75 -2.76 -8.25
N GLY A 120 14.00 -2.59 -9.56
CA GLY A 120 14.94 -1.58 -10.07
C GLY A 120 14.46 -0.15 -9.80
N HIS A 121 13.20 0.14 -10.10
CA HIS A 121 12.59 1.45 -9.83
C HIS A 121 12.55 1.74 -8.33
N MET A 122 12.23 0.74 -7.50
CA MET A 122 12.18 0.90 -6.04
C MET A 122 13.55 1.19 -5.40
N ARG A 123 14.65 0.74 -6.01
CA ARG A 123 16.02 0.98 -5.55
C ARG A 123 16.66 2.23 -6.16
N TRP A 124 16.00 2.86 -7.13
CA TRP A 124 16.54 3.97 -7.91
C TRP A 124 17.13 5.08 -7.04
N HIS A 125 16.38 5.53 -6.01
CA HIS A 125 16.84 6.58 -5.11
C HIS A 125 18.16 6.20 -4.40
N LYS A 126 18.28 4.96 -3.91
CA LYS A 126 19.50 4.49 -3.23
C LYS A 126 20.69 4.35 -4.18
N GLU A 127 20.45 3.85 -5.39
CA GLU A 127 21.50 3.54 -6.37
C GLU A 127 21.99 4.79 -7.10
N LYS A 128 21.12 5.78 -7.33
CA LYS A 128 21.45 7.01 -8.05
C LYS A 128 21.89 8.16 -7.14
N ILE A 129 21.41 8.26 -5.89
CA ILE A 129 21.93 9.25 -4.94
C ILE A 129 23.42 8.98 -4.65
N LYS A 130 23.84 7.71 -4.54
CA LYS A 130 25.26 7.36 -4.44
C LYS A 130 26.08 7.83 -5.65
N LYS A 131 25.53 7.68 -6.86
CA LYS A 131 26.19 8.15 -8.09
C LYS A 131 26.22 9.69 -8.17
N MET A 132 25.18 10.37 -7.71
CA MET A 132 25.09 11.84 -7.76
C MET A 132 26.00 12.50 -6.72
N MET A 133 26.08 11.96 -5.50
CA MET A 133 27.07 12.39 -4.50
C MET A 133 28.50 12.15 -4.97
N PHE A 134 28.77 10.98 -5.59
CA PHE A 134 30.10 10.68 -6.14
C PHE A 134 30.46 11.60 -7.32
N PHE A 135 29.50 11.93 -8.19
CA PHE A 135 29.69 12.85 -9.31
C PHE A 135 29.92 14.29 -8.85
N LEU A 136 29.16 14.77 -7.84
CA LEU A 136 29.35 16.09 -7.24
C LEU A 136 30.70 16.21 -6.53
N ILE A 137 31.10 15.20 -5.74
CA ILE A 137 32.42 15.18 -5.08
C ILE A 137 33.55 15.14 -6.12
N HIS A 138 33.42 14.32 -7.17
CA HIS A 138 34.41 14.27 -8.26
C HIS A 138 34.48 15.59 -9.05
N GLN A 139 33.34 16.28 -9.24
CA GLN A 139 33.30 17.57 -9.93
C GLN A 139 33.85 18.72 -9.07
N MET A 140 33.66 18.67 -7.74
CA MET A 140 34.29 19.60 -6.79
C MET A 140 35.81 19.40 -6.74
N LEU A 141 36.28 18.15 -6.65
CA LEU A 141 37.71 17.81 -6.67
C LEU A 141 38.40 18.16 -8.01
N LYS A 142 37.66 18.11 -9.13
CA LYS A 142 38.19 18.55 -10.44
C LYS A 142 38.33 20.07 -10.56
N HIS A 143 37.54 20.84 -9.82
CA HIS A 143 37.61 22.30 -9.80
C HIS A 143 38.56 22.85 -8.74
N GLU A 144 38.88 22.07 -7.69
CA GLU A 144 39.82 22.48 -6.63
C GLU A 144 41.30 22.30 -6.98
N ASN A 145 41.64 21.62 -8.09
CA ASN A 145 43.03 21.52 -8.56
C ASN A 145 43.62 22.83 -9.11
N ILE A 146 42.83 23.89 -9.29
CA ILE A 146 43.37 25.22 -9.61
C ILE A 146 43.76 25.97 -8.33
N LEU A 147 43.01 25.81 -7.22
CA LEU A 147 43.31 26.50 -5.96
C LEU A 147 44.50 25.88 -5.22
N ILE A 148 44.69 24.56 -5.29
CA ILE A 148 45.80 23.87 -4.61
C ILE A 148 47.15 24.24 -5.24
N GLU A 149 47.23 24.40 -6.56
CA GLU A 149 48.43 24.89 -7.25
C GLU A 149 48.75 26.34 -6.85
N CYS A 150 47.73 27.23 -6.76
CA CYS A 150 47.93 28.60 -6.30
C CYS A 150 48.40 28.68 -4.83
N ILE A 151 47.90 27.78 -3.97
CA ILE A 151 48.29 27.73 -2.55
C ILE A 151 49.69 27.11 -2.37
N LEU A 152 50.06 26.08 -3.15
CA LEU A 152 51.42 25.53 -3.12
C LEU A 152 52.46 26.55 -3.64
N HIS A 153 52.15 27.31 -4.68
CA HIS A 153 53.07 28.31 -5.23
C HIS A 153 53.29 29.50 -4.26
N PHE A 154 52.32 29.80 -3.39
CA PHE A 154 52.44 30.85 -2.37
C PHE A 154 53.10 30.37 -1.07
N LEU A 155 53.00 29.07 -0.74
CA LEU A 155 53.56 28.50 0.49
C LEU A 155 54.98 27.91 0.33
N LEU A 156 55.39 27.53 -0.88
CA LEU A 156 56.72 26.95 -1.13
C LEU A 156 57.77 27.95 -1.66
N ASN A 157 57.41 29.22 -1.87
CA ASN A 157 58.37 30.27 -2.25
C ASN A 157 58.18 31.56 -1.42
N PRO A 158 58.62 31.58 -0.15
CA PRO A 158 58.87 32.85 0.52
C PRO A 158 60.24 33.40 0.09
N ALA A 159 60.19 34.48 -0.70
CA ALA A 159 61.26 35.43 -1.00
C ALA A 159 62.44 34.96 -1.86
N THR A 160 62.57 35.59 -3.03
CA THR A 160 63.48 36.75 -3.09
C THR A 160 62.66 38.00 -3.33
#